data_AF-W0AFL4-F1
#
_entry.id   AF-W0AFL4-F1
#
_cell.length_a   1.000
_cell.length_b   1.000
_cell.length_c   1.000
_cell.angle_alpha   90.00
_cell.angle_beta   90.00
_cell.angle_gamma   90.00
#
_symmetry.space_group_name_H-M   'P 1'
#
loop_
_entity.id
_entity.type
_entity.pdbx_description
1 polymer ?
#
loop_
_entity_poly.entity_id
_entity_poly.type
_entity_poly.pdbx_seq_one_letter_code
_entity_poly.pdbx_strand_id
1 'polypeptide(L)'
;MQRGRKADPPADKAARRGMAPPKKVDGHMVMDGRAELIVPGSPPLMPDYLTAEAELVWQEEIGRVMAAGVVEIDSSLFARYCALEALLRKAFSDPEGEPPPAAYLTTQRQMAELLGIAGRKSRVGKVGDDPTRPAGNPFSRTGKRARA
;
A
#
# COMPACT_ATOMS: atom_id res chain seq x y z
N MET A 1 41.18 -5.03 36.13
CA MET A 1 40.23 -4.82 35.00
C MET A 1 38.82 -5.10 35.51
N GLN A 2 37.97 -4.07 35.61
CA GLN A 2 36.55 -4.27 35.95
C GLN A 2 35.85 -4.92 34.74
N ARG A 3 35.30 -6.13 34.93
CA ARG A 3 34.52 -6.81 33.89
C ARG A 3 33.23 -6.02 33.64
N GLY A 4 32.90 -5.81 32.37
CA GLY A 4 31.68 -5.10 31.96
C GLY A 4 30.40 -5.75 32.49
N ARG A 5 29.32 -4.96 32.52
CA ARG A 5 28.01 -5.36 33.06
C ARG A 5 27.53 -6.67 32.44
N LYS A 6 27.08 -7.61 33.27
CA LYS A 6 26.46 -8.86 32.82
C LYS A 6 25.24 -8.55 31.95
N ALA A 7 25.06 -9.32 30.89
CA ALA A 7 23.90 -9.20 30.01
C ALA A 7 22.60 -9.39 30.80
N ASP A 8 21.62 -8.52 30.56
CA ASP A 8 20.32 -8.61 31.22
C ASP A 8 19.63 -9.97 30.91
N PRO A 9 18.88 -10.51 31.89
CA PRO A 9 18.07 -11.71 31.73
C PRO A 9 17.14 -11.63 30.51
N PRO A 10 16.84 -12.77 29.85
CA PRO A 10 15.94 -12.81 28.70
C PRO A 10 14.54 -12.24 28.99
N ALA A 11 14.04 -12.41 30.22
CA ALA A 11 12.75 -11.89 30.66
C ALA A 11 12.70 -10.35 30.65
N ASP A 12 13.76 -9.70 31.14
CA ASP A 12 13.85 -8.23 31.19
C ASP A 12 14.02 -7.62 29.79
N LYS A 13 14.69 -8.34 28.89
CA LYS A 13 14.78 -7.97 27.47
C LYS A 13 13.45 -8.10 26.74
N ALA A 14 12.68 -9.14 27.07
CA ALA A 14 11.36 -9.38 26.49
C ALA A 14 10.35 -8.31 26.95
N ALA A 15 10.40 -7.90 28.22
CA ALA A 15 9.53 -6.84 28.74
C ALA A 15 9.81 -5.45 28.15
N ARG A 16 11.09 -5.13 27.83
CA ARG A 16 11.47 -3.85 27.17
C ARG A 16 11.12 -3.80 25.68
N ARG A 17 11.04 -4.96 25.00
CA ARG A 17 10.56 -5.05 23.62
C ARG A 17 9.03 -4.97 23.64
N GLY A 18 8.50 -3.75 23.67
CA GLY A 18 7.06 -3.44 23.54
C GLY A 18 6.46 -3.79 22.17
N MET A 19 6.76 -4.96 21.62
CA MET A 19 6.14 -5.53 20.43
C MET A 19 6.19 -7.05 20.62
N ALA A 20 5.03 -7.65 20.91
CA ALA A 20 4.93 -9.10 20.99
C ALA A 20 5.44 -9.71 19.67
N PRO A 21 6.28 -10.76 19.70
CA PRO A 21 6.60 -11.48 18.48
C PRO A 21 5.30 -12.03 17.88
N PRO A 22 5.19 -12.08 16.54
CA PRO A 22 4.01 -12.63 15.87
C PRO A 22 3.65 -14.00 16.46
N LYS A 23 2.41 -14.15 16.89
CA LYS A 23 1.90 -15.40 17.45
C LYS A 23 1.45 -16.30 16.32
N LYS A 24 1.68 -17.61 16.47
CA LYS A 24 1.05 -18.59 15.60
C LYS A 24 -0.36 -18.87 16.11
N VAL A 25 -1.35 -18.55 15.29
CA VAL A 25 -2.73 -19.01 15.46
C VAL A 25 -3.02 -19.90 14.25
N ASP A 26 -3.42 -21.15 14.48
CA ASP A 26 -3.71 -22.15 13.44
C ASP A 26 -2.62 -22.30 12.37
N GLY A 27 -1.35 -22.24 12.78
CA GLY A 27 -0.20 -22.40 11.88
C GLY A 27 0.22 -21.14 11.10
N HIS A 28 -0.56 -20.06 11.19
CA HIS A 28 -0.29 -18.78 10.52
C HIS A 28 0.40 -17.79 11.45
N MET A 29 1.44 -17.11 10.96
CA MET A 29 2.13 -16.04 11.69
C MET A 29 1.25 -14.79 11.69
N VAL A 30 0.59 -14.50 12.80
CA VAL A 30 -0.23 -13.29 12.98
C VAL A 30 0.65 -12.24 13.67
N MET A 31 1.01 -11.19 12.94
CA MET A 31 1.48 -9.94 13.58
C MET A 31 0.25 -9.26 14.19
N ASP A 32 0.38 -8.64 15.37
CA ASP A 32 -0.68 -7.77 15.93
C ASP A 32 -1.03 -6.56 15.02
N GLY A 33 -0.33 -6.39 13.89
CA GLY A 33 -0.77 -5.58 12.77
C GLY A 33 -1.72 -6.37 11.88
N ARG A 34 -3.02 -6.19 12.10
CA ARG A 34 -4.15 -6.64 11.28
C ARG A 34 -3.73 -6.87 9.83
N ALA A 35 -3.59 -8.14 9.44
CA ALA A 35 -3.52 -8.49 8.03
C ALA A 35 -4.92 -8.26 7.46
N GLU A 36 -5.11 -7.12 6.79
CA GLU A 36 -6.34 -6.83 6.08
C GLU A 36 -6.36 -7.71 4.82
N LEU A 37 -7.21 -8.73 4.86
CA LEU A 37 -7.53 -9.52 3.68
C LEU A 37 -8.33 -8.61 2.74
N ILE A 38 -7.69 -8.14 1.67
CA ILE A 38 -8.38 -7.41 0.60
C ILE A 38 -9.19 -8.45 -0.19
N VAL A 39 -10.45 -8.61 0.20
CA VAL A 39 -11.43 -9.37 -0.58
C VAL A 39 -11.78 -8.52 -1.80
N PRO A 40 -11.86 -9.08 -3.02
CA PRO A 40 -12.34 -8.35 -4.17
C PRO A 40 -13.75 -7.81 -3.89
N GLY A 41 -13.85 -6.52 -3.54
CA GLY A 41 -15.12 -5.82 -3.49
C GLY A 41 -15.62 -5.53 -4.91
N SER A 42 -16.85 -5.03 -5.01
CA SER A 42 -17.36 -4.50 -6.27
C SER A 42 -16.38 -3.46 -6.82
N PRO A 43 -16.11 -3.46 -8.14
CA PRO A 43 -15.23 -2.47 -8.74
C PRO A 43 -15.76 -1.06 -8.49
N PRO A 44 -14.88 -0.04 -8.44
CA PRO A 44 -15.31 1.34 -8.44
C PRO A 44 -16.35 1.61 -9.53
N LEU A 45 -17.43 2.30 -9.17
CA LEU A 45 -18.51 2.67 -10.10
C LEU A 45 -18.23 4.07 -10.64
N MET A 46 -18.18 4.18 -11.96
CA MET A 46 -17.95 5.46 -12.64
C MET A 46 -19.19 6.35 -12.46
N PRO A 47 -19.06 7.51 -11.80
CA PRO A 47 -20.17 8.45 -11.69
C PRO A 47 -20.48 9.12 -13.03
N ASP A 48 -21.74 9.51 -13.19
CA ASP A 48 -22.30 10.17 -14.38
C ASP A 48 -21.82 11.62 -14.59
N TYR A 49 -21.29 12.25 -13.54
CA TYR A 49 -20.82 13.63 -13.58
C TYR A 49 -19.38 13.80 -14.10
N LEU A 50 -18.68 12.72 -14.46
CA LEU A 50 -17.33 12.81 -15.01
C LEU A 50 -17.36 13.47 -16.40
N THR A 51 -16.35 14.30 -16.69
CA THR A 51 -16.15 14.80 -18.06
C THR A 51 -15.55 13.70 -18.93
N ALA A 52 -15.72 13.80 -20.25
CA ALA A 52 -15.18 12.80 -21.19
C ALA A 52 -13.67 12.58 -21.02
N GLU A 53 -12.90 13.64 -20.74
CA GLU A 53 -11.46 13.53 -20.50
C GLU A 53 -11.14 12.79 -19.19
N ALA A 54 -11.97 12.99 -18.17
CA ALA A 54 -11.83 12.30 -16.89
C ALA A 54 -12.27 10.83 -16.98
N GLU A 55 -13.25 10.50 -17.82
CA GLU A 55 -13.62 9.12 -18.14
C GLU A 55 -12.45 8.37 -18.80
N LEU A 56 -11.70 9.01 -19.70
CA LEU A 56 -10.51 8.40 -20.29
C LEU A 56 -9.47 8.04 -19.21
N VAL A 57 -9.20 8.96 -18.29
CA VAL A 57 -8.30 8.68 -17.15
C VAL A 57 -8.84 7.53 -16.29
N TRP A 58 -10.15 7.50 -16.04
CA TRP A 58 -10.78 6.41 -15.30
C TRP A 58 -10.49 5.06 -15.96
N GLN A 59 -10.72 4.94 -17.27
CA GLN A 59 -10.48 3.70 -18.01
C GLN A 59 -9.01 3.29 -18.02
N GLU A 60 -8.08 4.25 -18.06
CA GLU A 60 -6.64 3.97 -18.03
C GLU A 60 -6.12 3.50 -16.66
N GLU A 61 -6.73 3.97 -15.58
CA GLU A 61 -6.24 3.75 -14.21
C GLU A 61 -7.04 2.70 -13.44
N ILE A 62 -8.26 2.34 -13.86
CA ILE A 62 -9.16 1.41 -13.14
C ILE A 62 -8.48 0.09 -12.78
N GLY A 63 -7.72 -0.50 -13.71
CA GLY A 63 -7.00 -1.75 -13.45
C GLY A 63 -5.93 -1.62 -12.36
N ARG A 64 -5.24 -0.48 -12.30
CA ARG A 64 -4.19 -0.20 -11.31
C ARG A 64 -4.78 0.05 -9.92
N VAL A 65 -5.86 0.82 -9.84
CA VAL A 65 -6.55 1.08 -8.56
C VAL A 65 -7.23 -0.18 -8.02
N MET A 66 -7.83 -1.00 -8.88
CA MET A 66 -8.39 -2.30 -8.47
C MET A 66 -7.31 -3.25 -7.94
N ALA A 67 -6.15 -3.32 -8.62
CA ALA A 67 -5.01 -4.09 -8.11
C ALA A 67 -4.49 -3.53 -6.77
N ALA A 68 -4.61 -2.22 -6.53
CA ALA A 68 -4.31 -1.57 -5.26
C ALA A 68 -5.35 -1.89 -4.17
N GLY A 69 -6.53 -2.42 -4.52
CA GLY A 69 -7.60 -2.80 -3.59
C GLY A 69 -8.69 -1.74 -3.42
N VAL A 70 -8.74 -0.77 -4.33
CA VAL A 70 -9.79 0.25 -4.39
C VAL A 70 -11.10 -0.41 -4.83
N VAL A 71 -12.18 -0.15 -4.09
CA VAL A 71 -13.50 -0.76 -4.29
C VAL A 71 -14.58 0.31 -4.42
N GLU A 72 -15.85 -0.10 -4.57
CA GLU A 72 -16.98 0.81 -4.77
C GLU A 72 -17.06 1.97 -3.76
N ILE A 73 -16.74 1.76 -2.48
CA ILE A 73 -16.77 2.84 -1.46
C ILE A 73 -15.79 3.99 -1.78
N ASP A 74 -14.74 3.71 -2.56
CA ASP A 74 -13.72 4.67 -2.94
C ASP A 74 -14.04 5.39 -4.26
N SER A 75 -15.16 5.05 -4.93
CA SER A 75 -15.52 5.57 -6.26
C SER A 75 -15.48 7.10 -6.33
N SER A 76 -15.95 7.77 -5.28
CA SER A 76 -15.93 9.24 -5.21
C SER A 76 -14.52 9.82 -5.11
N LEU A 77 -13.60 9.14 -4.40
CA LEU A 77 -12.21 9.56 -4.35
C LEU A 77 -11.52 9.32 -5.70
N PHE A 78 -11.76 8.16 -6.31
CA PHE A 78 -11.20 7.84 -7.62
C PHE A 78 -11.72 8.78 -8.72
N ALA A 79 -13.00 9.15 -8.69
CA ALA A 79 -13.59 10.11 -9.62
C ALA A 79 -12.92 11.49 -9.52
N ARG A 80 -12.70 11.99 -8.29
CA ARG A 80 -11.99 13.26 -8.06
C ARG A 80 -10.55 13.22 -8.54
N TYR A 81 -9.87 12.10 -8.34
CA TYR A 81 -8.53 11.87 -8.87
C TYR A 81 -8.50 11.94 -10.40
N CYS A 82 -9.44 11.28 -11.08
CA CYS A 82 -9.54 11.29 -12.53
C CYS A 82 -9.85 12.68 -13.09
N ALA A 83 -10.76 13.41 -12.45
CA ALA A 83 -11.11 14.77 -12.85
C ALA A 83 -9.92 15.72 -12.72
N LEU A 84 -9.17 15.67 -11.61
CA LEU A 84 -7.99 16.51 -11.43
C LEU A 84 -6.85 16.11 -12.37
N GLU A 85 -6.63 14.81 -12.60
CA GLU A 85 -5.64 14.32 -13.56
C GLU A 85 -5.93 14.84 -14.98
N ALA A 86 -7.19 14.78 -15.42
CA ALA A 86 -7.58 15.27 -16.74
C ALA A 86 -7.29 16.76 -16.91
N LEU A 87 -7.58 17.57 -15.88
CA LEU A 87 -7.24 19.00 -15.88
C LEU A 87 -5.73 19.24 -15.93
N LEU A 88 -4.96 18.47 -15.18
CA LEU A 88 -3.50 18.56 -15.18
C LEU A 88 -2.90 18.17 -16.54
N ARG A 89 -3.37 17.06 -17.13
CA ARG A 89 -2.95 16.63 -18.48
C ARG A 89 -3.26 17.69 -19.51
N LYS A 90 -4.44 18.32 -19.43
CA LYS A 90 -4.81 19.44 -20.31
C LYS A 90 -3.85 20.62 -20.14
N ALA A 91 -3.54 21.02 -18.91
CA ALA A 91 -2.58 22.10 -18.63
C ALA A 91 -1.18 21.78 -19.16
N PHE A 92 -0.71 20.53 -19.00
CA PHE A 92 0.59 20.10 -19.53
C PHE A 92 0.62 19.94 -21.06
N SER A 93 -0.53 19.70 -21.70
CA SER A 93 -0.62 19.55 -23.15
C SER A 93 -0.62 20.88 -23.91
N ASP A 94 -0.85 22.00 -23.21
CA ASP A 94 -0.84 23.33 -23.79
C ASP A 94 0.63 23.84 -23.88
N PRO A 95 1.21 23.95 -25.08
CA PRO A 95 2.61 24.35 -25.24
C PRO A 95 2.85 25.84 -24.94
N GLU A 96 1.81 26.67 -24.97
CA GLU A 96 1.87 28.09 -24.66
C GLU A 96 1.23 28.41 -23.29
N GLY A 97 0.65 27.40 -22.65
CA GLY A 97 -0.07 27.50 -21.39
C GLY A 97 0.84 27.69 -20.18
N GLU A 98 0.26 28.28 -19.13
CA GLU A 98 0.93 28.35 -17.84
C GLU A 98 1.01 26.96 -17.18
N PRO A 99 2.11 26.65 -16.49
CA PRO A 99 2.23 25.38 -15.77
C PRO A 99 1.15 25.28 -14.69
N PRO A 100 0.61 24.08 -14.42
CA PRO A 100 -0.41 23.92 -13.40
C PRO A 100 0.11 24.33 -12.01
N PRO A 101 -0.74 24.97 -11.18
CA PRO A 101 -0.36 25.34 -9.83
C PRO A 101 0.21 24.17 -9.02
N ALA A 102 1.31 24.41 -8.32
CA ALA A 102 2.00 23.39 -7.53
C ALA A 102 1.07 22.71 -6.50
N ALA A 103 0.11 23.45 -5.95
CA ALA A 103 -0.89 22.92 -5.02
C ALA A 103 -1.71 21.77 -5.65
N TYR A 104 -2.10 21.87 -6.92
CA TYR A 104 -2.85 20.81 -7.60
C TYR A 104 -2.00 19.58 -7.84
N LEU A 105 -0.72 19.75 -8.16
CA LEU A 105 0.22 18.62 -8.26
C LEU A 105 0.38 17.91 -6.91
N THR A 106 0.43 18.65 -5.80
CA THR A 106 0.49 18.04 -4.46
C THR A 106 -0.79 17.31 -4.08
N THR A 107 -1.96 17.89 -4.35
CA THR A 107 -3.25 17.24 -4.08
C THR A 107 -3.43 15.99 -4.94
N GLN A 108 -3.04 16.05 -6.21
CA GLN A 108 -3.08 14.90 -7.11
C GLN A 108 -2.21 13.76 -6.59
N ARG A 109 -1.00 14.09 -6.12
CA ARG A 109 -0.11 13.13 -5.51
C ARG A 109 -0.68 12.51 -4.24
N GLN A 110 -1.30 13.30 -3.38
CA GLN A 110 -1.94 12.82 -2.15
C GLN A 110 -3.09 11.84 -2.46
N MET A 111 -3.96 12.18 -3.41
CA MET A 111 -5.03 11.27 -3.85
C MET A 111 -4.48 9.97 -4.41
N ALA A 112 -3.44 10.03 -5.25
CA ALA A 112 -2.79 8.84 -5.78
C ALA A 112 -2.19 7.94 -4.68
N GLU A 113 -1.67 8.53 -3.60
CA GLU A 113 -1.14 7.78 -2.46
C GLU A 113 -2.24 7.13 -1.62
N LEU A 114 -3.37 7.81 -1.44
CA LEU A 114 -4.56 7.25 -0.78
C LEU A 114 -5.14 6.07 -1.57
N LEU A 115 -5.17 6.18 -2.91
CA LEU A 115 -5.60 5.12 -3.82
C LEU A 115 -4.56 3.99 -3.96
N GLY A 116 -3.39 4.10 -3.33
CA GLY A 116 -2.35 3.06 -3.36
C GLY A 116 -1.63 2.91 -4.70
N ILE A 117 -1.85 3.80 -5.66
CA ILE A 117 -1.21 3.80 -6.99
C ILE A 117 0.08 4.65 -7.03
N ALA A 118 0.39 5.36 -5.94
CA ALA A 118 1.61 6.13 -5.76
C ALA A 118 2.36 5.81 -4.46
N GLY A 119 3.65 6.15 -4.43
CA GLY A 119 4.47 6.10 -3.21
C GLY A 119 5.20 4.78 -2.99
N ARG A 120 5.71 4.60 -1.77
CA ARG A 120 6.41 3.36 -1.39
C ARG A 120 5.45 2.17 -1.38
N LYS A 121 4.21 2.39 -0.96
CA LYS A 121 3.16 1.36 -0.88
C LYS A 121 2.79 0.81 -2.25
N SER A 122 2.76 1.64 -3.30
CA SER A 122 2.49 1.16 -4.67
C SER A 122 3.62 0.30 -5.26
N ARG A 123 4.83 0.39 -4.71
CA ARG A 123 6.02 -0.36 -5.16
C ARG A 123 6.23 -1.67 -4.41
N VAL A 124 5.60 -1.83 -3.25
CA VAL A 124 5.61 -3.11 -2.54
C VAL A 124 4.64 -3.98 -3.29
N GLY A 125 5.16 -4.82 -4.20
CA GLY A 125 4.36 -5.88 -4.80
C GLY A 125 3.63 -6.60 -3.68
N LYS A 126 2.30 -6.70 -3.76
CA LYS A 126 1.52 -7.47 -2.79
C LYS A 126 2.02 -8.91 -2.90
N VAL A 127 2.89 -9.31 -1.98
CA VAL A 127 3.39 -10.68 -1.86
C VAL A 127 2.22 -11.49 -1.34
N GLY A 128 1.32 -11.88 -2.23
CA GLY A 128 0.06 -12.52 -1.86
C GLY A 128 -0.56 -13.40 -2.94
N ASP A 129 -0.28 -13.16 -4.22
CA ASP A 129 -1.07 -13.79 -5.30
C ASP A 129 -0.28 -14.81 -6.14
N ASP A 130 0.77 -15.42 -5.60
CA ASP A 130 1.31 -16.65 -6.19
C ASP A 130 0.70 -17.85 -5.45
N PRO A 131 -0.34 -18.50 -5.99
CA PRO A 131 -0.97 -19.68 -5.37
C PRO A 131 0.01 -20.87 -5.28
N THR A 132 1.16 -20.81 -5.95
CA THR A 132 2.20 -21.85 -5.91
C THR A 132 3.31 -21.57 -4.90
N ARG A 133 3.36 -20.36 -4.31
CA ARG A 133 4.40 -20.00 -3.35
C ARG A 133 3.92 -20.31 -1.94
N PRO A 134 4.54 -21.27 -1.22
CA PRO A 134 4.18 -21.48 0.18
C PRO A 134 4.43 -20.19 0.96
N ALA A 135 3.45 -19.78 1.76
CA ALA A 135 3.46 -18.61 2.64
C ALA A 135 4.48 -18.75 3.79
N GLY A 136 5.74 -19.01 3.44
CA GLY A 136 6.86 -19.12 4.34
C GLY A 136 7.49 -17.76 4.57
N ASN A 137 7.65 -17.38 5.84
CA ASN A 137 8.41 -16.21 6.24
C ASN A 137 9.79 -16.19 5.52
N PRO A 138 10.14 -15.14 4.77
CA PRO A 138 11.41 -15.04 4.05
C PRO A 138 12.64 -15.05 4.97
N PHE A 139 12.46 -14.83 6.27
CA PHE A 139 13.48 -14.91 7.30
C PHE A 139 13.52 -16.24 8.06
N SER A 140 12.75 -17.25 7.64
CA SER A 140 12.71 -18.56 8.32
C SER A 140 14.01 -19.37 8.19
N ARG A 141 14.91 -19.02 7.24
CA ARG A 141 16.18 -19.74 7.03
C ARG A 141 17.25 -19.51 8.11
N THR A 142 17.13 -18.48 8.95
CA THR A 142 18.18 -18.15 9.94
C THR A 142 18.02 -18.84 11.30
N GLY A 143 16.94 -19.61 11.52
CA GLY A 143 16.65 -20.20 12.84
C GLY A 143 17.19 -21.62 13.09
N LYS A 144 17.65 -22.36 12.07
CA LYS A 144 18.13 -23.74 12.23
C LYS A 144 19.63 -23.84 11.98
N ARG A 145 20.44 -23.33 12.91
CA ARG A 145 21.81 -23.87 13.06
C ARG A 145 21.68 -25.12 13.92
N ALA A 146 21.94 -26.29 13.33
CA ALA A 146 22.12 -27.52 14.07
C ALA A 146 23.19 -27.26 15.14
N ARG A 147 22.87 -27.53 16.41
CA ARG A 147 23.90 -27.63 17.43
C ARG A 147 24.64 -28.93 17.16
N ALA A 148 25.90 -28.81 16.75
CA ALA A 148 26.87 -29.89 16.88
C ALA A 148 27.23 -30.06 18.36
#